data_AF-A0A366K4D8-F1
#
_entry.id   AF-A0A366K4D8-F1
#
_cell.length_a   1.000
_cell.length_b   1.000
_cell.length_c   1.000
_cell.angle_alpha   90.00
_cell.angle_beta   90.00
_cell.angle_gamma   90.00
#
_symmetry.space_group_name_H-M   'P 1'
#
loop_
_entity.id
_entity.type
_entity.pdbx_description
1 polymer ?
#
loop_
_entity_poly.entity_id
_entity_poly.type
_entity_poly.pdbx_seq_one_letter_code
_entity_poly.pdbx_strand_id
1 'polypeptide(L)'
;MASYTWKDDTLSWDNLKEGDRIRNALDNLSVVHGNQVYEYFLTGASHSWSQYPFSGGAFNMFKPNQETELFPFIPVPKGRVHFAGEHTSTAPGWIEGAIQSGIRVAREVTDLPRSY
;
A
#
# COMPACT_ATOMS: atom_id res chain seq x y z
N MET A 1 -13.41 -2.02 12.01
CA MET A 1 -12.84 -2.64 10.79
C MET A 1 -13.01 -4.15 10.93
N ALA A 2 -13.67 -4.81 9.98
CA ALA A 2 -14.05 -6.23 10.09
C ALA A 2 -12.94 -7.19 9.66
N SER A 3 -12.18 -6.81 8.62
CA SER A 3 -11.07 -7.59 8.07
C SER A 3 -10.02 -6.64 7.49
N TYR A 4 -8.75 -6.96 7.71
CA TYR A 4 -7.60 -6.29 7.11
C TYR A 4 -6.52 -7.34 6.90
N THR A 5 -6.27 -7.65 5.64
CA THR A 5 -5.39 -8.75 5.22
C THR A 5 -4.34 -8.24 4.26
N TRP A 6 -3.18 -8.91 4.24
CA TRP A 6 -2.07 -8.64 3.34
C TRP A 6 -1.60 -9.95 2.68
N LYS A 7 -0.80 -9.83 1.61
CA LYS A 7 -0.22 -10.97 0.88
C LYS A 7 -1.29 -12.00 0.47
N ASP A 8 -1.00 -13.28 0.65
CA ASP A 8 -1.80 -14.40 0.18
C ASP A 8 -3.20 -14.42 0.82
N ASP A 9 -3.33 -13.91 2.06
CA ASP A 9 -4.63 -13.78 2.73
C ASP A 9 -5.57 -12.79 2.03
N THR A 10 -5.06 -11.94 1.13
CA THR A 10 -5.86 -10.99 0.34
C THR A 10 -6.47 -11.64 -0.90
N LEU A 11 -5.83 -12.70 -1.44
CA LEU A 11 -6.17 -13.27 -2.75
C LEU A 11 -7.61 -13.80 -2.82
N SER A 12 -8.10 -14.39 -1.73
CA SER A 12 -9.48 -14.87 -1.66
C SER A 12 -10.50 -13.73 -1.69
N TRP A 13 -10.17 -12.57 -1.11
CA TRP A 13 -11.03 -11.39 -1.08
C TRP A 13 -11.03 -10.65 -2.41
N ASP A 14 -9.87 -10.54 -3.06
CA ASP A 14 -9.75 -9.84 -4.35
C ASP A 14 -10.68 -10.47 -5.39
N ASN A 15 -10.85 -11.80 -5.38
CA ASN A 15 -11.74 -12.47 -6.34
C ASN A 15 -13.24 -12.23 -6.10
N LEU A 16 -13.62 -11.52 -5.05
CA LEU A 16 -15.00 -11.29 -4.65
C LEU A 16 -15.48 -9.88 -5.01
N LYS A 17 -16.74 -9.79 -5.43
CA LYS A 17 -17.44 -8.50 -5.52
C LYS A 17 -17.53 -7.87 -4.13
N GLU A 18 -17.59 -6.54 -4.07
CA GLU A 18 -17.60 -5.80 -2.80
C GLU A 18 -18.71 -6.27 -1.84
N GLY A 19 -19.93 -6.50 -2.34
CA GLY A 19 -21.03 -7.01 -1.52
C GLY A 19 -20.75 -8.39 -0.90
N ASP A 20 -20.06 -9.27 -1.63
CA ASP A 20 -19.69 -10.60 -1.13
C ASP A 20 -18.55 -10.51 -0.12
N ARG A 21 -17.61 -9.57 -0.30
CA ARG A 21 -16.60 -9.25 0.73
C ARG A 21 -17.26 -8.77 2.02
N ILE A 22 -18.23 -7.86 1.93
CA ILE A 22 -18.94 -7.35 3.11
C ILE A 22 -19.70 -8.48 3.82
N ARG A 23 -20.40 -9.34 3.07
CA ARG A 23 -21.13 -10.48 3.64
C ARG A 23 -20.19 -11.45 4.36
N ASN A 24 -19.11 -11.87 3.68
CA ASN A 24 -18.14 -12.80 4.27
C ASN A 24 -17.47 -12.21 5.52
N ALA A 25 -17.22 -10.90 5.54
CA ALA A 25 -16.68 -10.23 6.72
C ALA A 25 -17.67 -10.27 7.90
N LEU A 26 -18.98 -10.11 7.65
CA LEU A 26 -20.01 -10.26 8.69
C LEU A 26 -20.13 -11.70 9.18
N ASP A 27 -20.06 -12.68 8.28
CA ASP A 27 -20.08 -14.10 8.64
C ASP A 27 -18.87 -14.47 9.52
N ASN A 28 -17.68 -13.96 9.20
CA ASN A 28 -16.51 -14.16 10.05
C ASN A 28 -16.65 -13.45 11.40
N LEU A 29 -17.22 -12.25 11.44
CA LEU A 29 -17.48 -11.52 12.69
C LEU A 29 -18.52 -12.23 13.56
N SER A 30 -19.54 -12.86 12.98
CA SER A 30 -20.59 -13.55 13.73
C SER A 30 -20.04 -14.78 14.46
N VAL A 31 -19.03 -15.45 13.91
CA VAL A 31 -18.31 -16.54 14.58
C VAL A 31 -17.61 -16.07 15.86
N VAL A 32 -17.02 -14.86 15.85
CA VAL A 32 -16.25 -14.33 17.00
C VAL A 32 -17.14 -13.61 18.00
N HIS A 33 -18.11 -12.85 17.52
CA HIS A 33 -18.88 -11.93 18.34
C HIS A 33 -20.32 -12.40 18.58
N GLY A 34 -20.88 -13.27 17.73
CA GLY A 34 -22.28 -13.71 17.79
C GLY A 34 -23.17 -13.04 16.74
N ASN A 35 -24.39 -13.56 16.57
CA ASN A 35 -25.29 -13.17 15.47
C ASN A 35 -25.81 -11.72 15.57
N GLN A 36 -25.68 -11.03 16.70
CA GLN A 36 -26.08 -9.62 16.78
C GLN A 36 -25.28 -8.69 15.85
N VAL A 37 -24.16 -9.16 15.28
CA VAL A 37 -23.43 -8.40 14.24
C VAL A 37 -24.31 -8.04 13.04
N TYR A 38 -25.28 -8.90 12.69
CA TYR A 38 -26.19 -8.64 11.57
C TYR A 38 -27.26 -7.60 11.92
N GLU A 39 -27.69 -7.55 13.19
CA GLU A 39 -28.68 -6.58 13.67
C GLU A 39 -28.10 -5.16 13.69
N TYR A 40 -26.85 -5.00 14.13
CA TYR A 40 -26.18 -3.71 14.23
C TYR A 40 -25.50 -3.26 12.94
N PHE A 41 -25.49 -4.09 11.90
CA PHE A 41 -24.87 -3.73 10.62
C PHE A 41 -25.72 -2.70 9.87
N LEU A 42 -25.18 -1.48 9.70
CA LEU A 42 -25.84 -0.41 8.95
C LEU A 42 -25.39 -0.36 7.48
N THR A 43 -24.08 -0.43 7.25
CA THR A 43 -23.48 -0.37 5.93
C THR A 43 -22.02 -0.83 5.97
N GLY A 44 -21.44 -1.10 4.81
CA GLY A 44 -20.06 -1.54 4.67
C GLY A 44 -19.45 -1.02 3.37
N ALA A 45 -18.12 -0.97 3.36
CA ALA A 45 -17.32 -0.69 2.17
C ALA A 45 -16.10 -1.61 2.17
N SER A 46 -15.59 -1.93 0.99
CA SER A 46 -14.40 -2.75 0.84
C SER A 46 -13.45 -2.19 -0.21
N HIS A 47 -12.19 -2.02 0.19
CA HIS A 47 -11.15 -1.53 -0.70
C HIS A 47 -10.07 -2.59 -0.91
N SER A 48 -9.73 -2.85 -2.17
CA SER A 48 -8.58 -3.66 -2.56
C SER A 48 -7.54 -2.76 -3.21
N TRP A 49 -6.38 -2.63 -2.55
CA TRP A 49 -5.25 -1.89 -3.09
C TRP A 49 -4.65 -2.56 -4.33
N SER A 50 -4.71 -3.89 -4.41
CA SER A 50 -4.24 -4.66 -5.56
C SER A 50 -5.07 -4.40 -6.82
N GLN A 51 -6.39 -4.19 -6.67
CA GLN A 51 -7.29 -3.90 -7.78
C GLN A 51 -7.43 -2.42 -8.10
N TYR A 52 -6.92 -1.54 -7.24
CA TYR A 52 -7.00 -0.11 -7.46
C TYR A 52 -5.98 0.32 -8.54
N PRO A 53 -6.43 0.88 -9.68
CA PRO A 53 -5.59 1.06 -10.87
C PRO A 53 -4.42 2.03 -10.67
N PHE A 54 -4.48 2.89 -9.65
CA PHE A 54 -3.43 3.87 -9.37
C PHE A 54 -2.41 3.42 -8.33
N SER A 55 -2.65 2.29 -7.65
CA SER A 55 -1.73 1.77 -6.62
C SER A 55 -0.95 0.56 -7.12
N GLY A 56 -1.57 -0.34 -7.90
CA GLY A 56 -0.91 -1.55 -8.41
C GLY A 56 -0.45 -2.52 -7.32
N GLY A 57 -1.01 -2.41 -6.11
CA GLY A 57 -0.55 -3.06 -4.89
C GLY A 57 -0.72 -2.15 -3.66
N ALA A 58 -0.51 -2.70 -2.46
CA ALA A 58 -0.68 -1.94 -1.21
C ALA A 58 0.52 -1.05 -0.87
N PHE A 59 1.73 -1.63 -0.89
CA PHE A 59 2.99 -0.95 -0.56
C PHE A 59 4.18 -1.82 -1.00
N ASN A 60 5.37 -1.23 -1.06
CA ASN A 60 6.60 -1.99 -1.28
C ASN A 60 6.89 -2.92 -0.11
N MET A 61 7.09 -4.20 -0.42
CA MET A 61 7.62 -5.17 0.52
C MET A 61 8.60 -6.08 -0.21
N PHE A 62 9.88 -5.93 0.11
CA PHE A 62 10.94 -6.76 -0.47
C PHE A 62 10.80 -8.23 -0.07
N LYS A 63 11.04 -9.13 -1.01
CA LYS A 63 11.35 -10.52 -0.71
C LYS A 63 12.77 -10.63 -0.11
N PRO A 64 13.12 -11.76 0.52
CA PRO A 64 14.49 -11.97 1.01
C PRO A 64 15.53 -11.59 -0.05
N ASN A 65 16.58 -10.87 0.37
CA ASN A 65 17.70 -10.35 -0.42
C ASN A 65 17.39 -9.24 -1.43
N GLN A 66 16.13 -9.03 -1.82
CA GLN A 66 15.80 -8.00 -2.83
C GLN A 66 16.14 -6.59 -2.37
N GLU A 67 15.99 -6.30 -1.08
CA GLU A 67 16.36 -4.98 -0.54
C GLU A 67 17.85 -4.72 -0.79
N THR A 68 18.73 -5.64 -0.39
CA THR A 68 20.17 -5.53 -0.59
C THR A 68 20.56 -5.43 -2.08
N GLU A 69 19.89 -6.20 -2.94
CA GLU A 69 20.22 -6.28 -4.36
C GLU A 69 19.67 -5.11 -5.19
N LEU A 70 18.49 -4.59 -4.84
CA LEU A 70 17.74 -3.64 -5.67
C LEU A 70 17.66 -2.24 -5.07
N PHE A 71 17.51 -2.12 -3.75
CA PHE A 71 17.32 -0.83 -3.10
C PHE A 71 18.43 0.18 -3.38
N PRO A 72 19.73 -0.19 -3.48
CA PRO A 72 20.78 0.76 -3.83
C PRO A 72 20.57 1.49 -5.16
N PHE A 73 19.74 0.93 -6.06
CA PHE A 73 19.47 1.48 -7.39
C PHE A 73 18.12 2.21 -7.48
N ILE A 74 17.16 1.91 -6.61
CA ILE A 74 15.80 2.47 -6.65
C ILE A 74 15.76 4.01 -6.46
N PRO A 75 16.41 4.62 -5.46
CA PRO A 75 16.33 6.06 -5.24
C PRO A 75 17.23 6.87 -6.18
N VAL A 76 18.07 6.21 -7.00
CA VAL A 76 19.11 6.85 -7.82
C VAL A 76 18.48 7.64 -8.98
N PRO A 77 18.68 8.97 -9.06
CA PRO A 77 18.19 9.77 -10.17
C PRO A 77 18.76 9.34 -11.54
N LYS A 78 17.99 9.59 -12.60
CA LYS A 78 18.42 9.39 -14.00
C LYS A 78 18.31 10.70 -14.77
N GLY A 79 19.44 11.38 -14.92
CA GLY A 79 19.49 12.70 -15.55
C GLY A 79 18.72 13.72 -14.71
N ARG A 80 17.63 14.27 -15.27
CA ARG A 80 16.73 15.22 -14.59
C ARG A 80 15.50 14.55 -13.98
N VAL A 81 15.43 13.22 -14.00
CA VAL A 81 14.32 12.46 -13.40
C VAL A 81 14.75 11.92 -12.04
N HIS A 82 14.00 12.30 -11.01
CA HIS A 82 14.24 11.91 -9.61
C HIS A 82 13.06 11.10 -9.09
N PHE A 83 13.32 10.12 -8.23
CA PHE A 83 12.32 9.18 -7.74
C PHE A 83 12.05 9.43 -6.26
N ALA A 84 10.79 9.72 -5.94
CA ALA A 84 10.27 9.88 -4.58
C ALA A 84 9.10 8.90 -4.33
N GLY A 85 8.74 8.75 -3.06
CA GLY A 85 7.73 7.81 -2.59
C GLY A 85 8.31 6.86 -1.55
N GLU A 86 7.43 6.21 -0.79
CA GLU A 86 7.81 5.30 0.31
C GLU A 86 8.86 4.26 -0.12
N HIS A 87 8.72 3.73 -1.33
CA HIS A 87 9.57 2.68 -1.91
C HIS A 87 11.00 3.14 -2.20
N THR A 88 11.28 4.44 -2.09
CA THR A 88 12.60 5.06 -2.29
C THR A 88 13.25 5.52 -0.98
N SER A 89 12.68 5.10 0.15
CA SER A 89 13.08 5.52 1.51
C SER A 89 13.43 4.31 2.38
N THR A 90 13.98 4.59 3.57
CA THR A 90 14.26 3.58 4.59
C THR A 90 13.03 3.18 5.40
N ALA A 91 11.85 3.77 5.13
CA ALA A 91 10.59 3.49 5.81
C ALA A 91 9.49 3.10 4.81
N PRO A 92 9.66 1.98 4.06
CA PRO A 92 8.67 1.55 3.08
C PRO A 92 7.33 1.20 3.73
N GLY A 93 6.25 1.41 3.00
CA GLY A 93 4.86 1.23 3.44
C GLY A 93 4.32 2.30 4.39
N TRP A 94 5.12 3.32 4.72
CA TRP A 94 4.72 4.38 5.64
C TRP A 94 4.69 5.76 4.99
N ILE A 95 3.80 6.61 5.49
CA ILE A 95 3.73 8.03 5.13
C ILE A 95 5.06 8.73 5.40
N GLU A 96 5.73 8.37 6.51
CA GLU A 96 7.06 8.88 6.86
C GLU A 96 8.07 8.69 5.71
N GLY A 97 8.09 7.52 5.09
CA GLY A 97 8.98 7.24 3.95
C GLY A 97 8.68 8.11 2.73
N ALA A 98 7.40 8.35 2.45
CA ALA A 98 6.98 9.25 1.38
C ALA A 98 7.42 10.70 1.66
N ILE A 99 7.29 11.17 2.91
CA ILE A 99 7.72 12.52 3.32
C ILE A 99 9.25 12.65 3.22
N GLN A 100 10.00 11.70 3.79
CA GLN A 100 11.47 11.70 3.77
C GLN A 100 12.02 11.75 2.35
N SER A 101 11.52 10.89 1.47
CA SER A 101 11.94 10.87 0.07
C SER A 101 11.52 12.13 -0.70
N GLY A 102 10.35 12.70 -0.41
CA GLY A 102 9.91 13.97 -0.99
C GLY A 102 10.85 15.12 -0.65
N ILE A 103 11.25 15.24 0.63
CA ILE A 103 12.21 16.26 1.07
C ILE A 103 13.58 16.05 0.40
N ARG A 104 14.05 14.79 0.33
CA ARG A 104 15.30 14.43 -0.35
C ARG A 104 15.27 14.89 -1.81
N VAL A 105 14.26 14.47 -2.57
CA VAL A 105 14.16 14.79 -4.00
C VAL A 105 13.99 16.29 -4.25
N ALA A 106 13.26 17.00 -3.40
CA ALA A 106 13.15 18.46 -3.49
C ALA A 106 14.51 19.15 -3.39
N ARG A 107 15.41 18.67 -2.51
CA ARG A 107 16.79 19.16 -2.42
C ARG A 107 17.60 18.79 -3.66
N GLU A 108 17.55 17.53 -4.08
CA GLU A 108 18.27 17.05 -5.27
C GLU A 108 17.95 17.88 -6.52
N VAL A 109 16.67 18.22 -6.73
CA VAL A 109 16.23 19.03 -7.87
C VAL A 109 16.64 20.50 -7.71
N THR A 110 16.59 21.05 -6.50
CA THR A 110 16.99 22.44 -6.22
C THR A 110 18.48 22.67 -6.49
N ASP A 111 19.30 21.65 -6.21
CA ASP A 111 20.75 21.72 -6.37
C ASP A 111 21.22 21.42 -7.81
N LEU A 112 20.31 21.11 -8.74
CA LEU A 112 20.68 20.89 -10.14
C LEU A 112 21.19 22.17 -10.82
N PRO A 113 22.21 22.08 -11.69
CA PRO A 113 22.62 23.20 -12.52
C PRO A 113 21.44 23.68 -13.37
N ARG A 114 21.17 24.99 -13.30
CA ARG A 114 20.24 25.65 -14.20
C ARG A 114 20.81 25.55 -15.61
N SER A 115 20.09 24.85 -16.49
CA SER A 115 20.32 24.97 -17.93
C SER A 115 19.78 26.34 -18.35
N TYR A 116 20.68 27.28 -18.61
CA TYR A 116 20.38 28.51 -19.34
C TYR A 116 20.43 28.23 -20.84
#